data_AF-D0LK30-F1
#
_entry.id   AF-D0LK30-F1
#
_cell.length_a   1.000
_cell.length_b   1.000
_cell.length_c   1.000
_cell.angle_alpha   90.00
_cell.angle_beta   90.00
_cell.angle_gamma   90.00
#
_symmetry.space_group_name_H-M   'P 1'
#
loop_
_entity.id
_entity.type
_entity.pdbx_description
1 polymer ?
#
loop_
_entity_poly.entity_id
_entity_poly.type
_entity_poly.pdbx_seq_one_letter_code
_entity_poly.pdbx_strand_id
1 'polypeptide(L)'
;MQAEQWRIRNAAVQSNTGQWVFREIAFCADPACNQELTGGTAFDSDDSPSWAEPENAFDGDTSTMWKSFDADVAGQSYLGMDFDAITGVHGIYLKTDNTVYSVSEIYIEYYDAVSQSWVVADYLSDVPAGSELVYPVLRSAP
;
A
#
# COMPACT_ATOMS: atom_id res chain seq x y z
N MET A 1 8.60 -11.77 5.61
CA MET A 1 7.49 -12.48 6.30
C MET A 1 6.68 -13.19 5.23
N GLN A 2 5.81 -14.15 5.56
CA GLN A 2 5.09 -14.94 4.55
C GLN A 2 3.59 -14.92 4.88
N ALA A 3 2.78 -14.42 3.95
CA ALA A 3 1.33 -14.31 4.09
C ALA A 3 0.68 -14.27 2.70
N GLU A 4 -0.60 -14.60 2.61
CA GLU A 4 -1.37 -14.50 1.37
C GLU A 4 -1.74 -13.04 1.09
N GLN A 5 -2.05 -12.28 2.13
CA GLN A 5 -2.52 -10.90 2.02
C GLN A 5 -1.53 -9.90 2.60
N TRP A 6 -1.27 -8.84 1.83
CA TRP A 6 -0.43 -7.72 2.20
C TRP A 6 -1.13 -6.41 1.89
N ARG A 7 -0.94 -5.39 2.73
CA ARG A 7 -1.51 -4.06 2.49
C ARG A 7 -0.61 -2.96 3.02
N ILE A 8 -0.82 -1.76 2.48
CA ILE A 8 -0.46 -0.52 3.15
C ILE A 8 -1.70 0.04 3.85
N ARG A 9 -1.52 0.64 5.01
CA ARG A 9 -2.59 1.30 5.76
C ARG A 9 -2.11 2.64 6.26
N ASN A 10 -3.02 3.60 6.33
CA ASN A 10 -2.66 4.90 6.82
C ASN A 10 -2.21 4.94 8.28
N ALA A 11 -1.08 5.60 8.55
CA ALA A 11 -0.55 5.77 9.90
C ALA A 11 -0.82 7.18 10.47
N ALA A 12 -1.02 8.18 9.60
CA ALA A 12 -1.36 9.54 9.99
C ALA A 12 -2.51 10.07 9.12
N VAL A 13 -3.26 11.03 9.66
CA VAL A 13 -4.29 11.74 8.89
C VAL A 13 -3.64 12.65 7.86
N GLN A 14 -4.10 12.55 6.62
CA GLN A 14 -3.74 13.42 5.52
C GLN A 14 -4.35 14.81 5.73
N SER A 15 -3.48 15.81 5.89
CA SER A 15 -3.88 17.13 6.38
C SER A 15 -4.42 18.09 5.31
N ASN A 16 -4.36 17.74 4.03
CA ASN A 16 -4.78 18.62 2.93
C ASN A 16 -6.24 18.36 2.51
N THR A 17 -6.48 17.19 1.90
CA THR A 17 -7.82 16.80 1.41
C THR A 17 -8.44 15.68 2.23
N GLY A 18 -7.66 15.02 3.08
CA GLY A 18 -8.07 13.76 3.69
C GLY A 18 -8.21 12.64 2.67
N GLN A 19 -7.59 12.74 1.49
CA GLN A 19 -7.69 11.73 0.43
C GLN A 19 -6.30 11.31 -0.02
N TRP A 20 -6.21 10.04 -0.37
CA TRP A 20 -4.97 9.32 -0.66
C TRP A 20 -5.02 8.92 -2.11
N VAL A 21 -3.97 9.21 -2.87
CA VAL A 21 -3.88 8.79 -4.25
C VAL A 21 -2.53 8.13 -4.50
N PHE A 22 -2.61 6.86 -4.89
CA PHE A 22 -1.48 6.09 -5.41
C PHE A 22 -1.72 5.84 -6.88
N ARG A 23 -0.70 6.13 -7.69
CA ARG A 23 -0.69 5.79 -9.12
C ARG A 23 -0.20 4.38 -9.33
N GLU A 24 0.81 3.96 -8.56
CA GLU A 24 1.34 2.60 -8.63
C GLU A 24 1.84 2.16 -7.26
N ILE A 25 1.71 0.87 -7.02
CA ILE A 25 2.28 0.13 -5.90
C ILE A 25 2.77 -1.20 -6.45
N ALA A 26 3.93 -1.65 -6.00
CA ALA A 26 4.33 -3.04 -6.16
C ALA A 26 4.86 -3.60 -4.85
N PHE A 27 4.41 -4.79 -4.49
CA PHE A 27 5.10 -5.60 -3.49
C PHE A 27 6.18 -6.43 -4.18
N CYS A 28 7.33 -6.58 -3.55
CA CYS A 28 8.51 -7.13 -4.21
C CYS A 28 9.13 -8.30 -3.46
N ALA A 29 9.64 -9.27 -4.21
CA ALA A 29 10.38 -10.43 -3.69
C ALA A 29 11.79 -10.06 -3.21
N ASP A 30 12.33 -8.91 -3.64
CA ASP A 30 13.62 -8.38 -3.19
C ASP A 30 13.52 -6.96 -2.60
N PRO A 31 14.43 -6.57 -1.70
CA PRO A 31 14.39 -5.26 -1.03
C PRO A 31 14.58 -4.05 -1.95
N ALA A 32 15.14 -4.26 -3.14
CA ALA A 32 15.38 -3.21 -4.12
C ALA A 32 14.29 -3.16 -5.21
N CYS A 33 13.24 -3.97 -5.10
CA CYS A 33 12.13 -4.03 -6.05
C CYS A 33 12.54 -4.24 -7.51
N ASN A 34 13.51 -5.12 -7.74
CA ASN A 34 13.85 -5.59 -9.09
C ASN A 34 12.97 -6.78 -9.53
N GLN A 35 12.25 -7.39 -8.59
CA GLN A 35 11.39 -8.55 -8.77
C GLN A 35 10.03 -8.27 -8.13
N GLU A 36 9.14 -7.65 -8.90
CA GLU A 36 7.75 -7.43 -8.50
C GLU A 36 7.00 -8.76 -8.35
N LEU A 37 6.15 -8.83 -7.34
CA LEU A 37 5.24 -9.94 -7.10
C LEU A 37 3.94 -9.66 -7.86
N THR A 38 3.65 -10.49 -8.86
CA THR A 38 2.46 -10.37 -9.71
C THR A 38 1.48 -11.52 -9.45
N GLY A 39 0.22 -11.37 -9.88
CA GLY A 39 -0.74 -12.47 -9.93
C GLY A 39 -1.59 -12.64 -8.67
N GLY A 40 -2.02 -11.53 -8.07
CA GLY A 40 -3.01 -11.48 -7.00
C GLY A 40 -4.25 -10.68 -7.38
N THR A 41 -5.16 -10.52 -6.42
CA THR A 41 -6.34 -9.65 -6.51
C THR A 41 -6.13 -8.43 -5.62
N ALA A 42 -6.19 -7.24 -6.22
CA ALA A 42 -6.09 -5.99 -5.48
C ALA A 42 -7.35 -5.78 -4.62
N PHE A 43 -7.20 -5.18 -3.45
CA PHE A 43 -8.30 -4.86 -2.55
C PHE A 43 -8.00 -3.57 -1.78
N ASP A 44 -9.04 -2.90 -1.30
CA ASP A 44 -8.91 -1.71 -0.46
C ASP A 44 -9.90 -1.71 0.71
N SER A 45 -10.05 -0.56 1.35
CA SER A 45 -10.97 -0.29 2.45
C SER A 45 -12.45 -0.19 2.07
N ASP A 46 -12.84 -0.58 0.85
CA ASP A 46 -14.15 -0.31 0.26
C ASP A 46 -14.48 1.20 0.20
N ASP A 47 -13.44 2.04 0.14
CA ASP A 47 -13.53 3.50 0.16
C ASP A 47 -13.11 4.14 -1.17
N SER A 48 -12.85 3.37 -2.23
CA SER A 48 -12.60 3.92 -3.57
C SER A 48 -13.89 4.17 -4.36
N PRO A 49 -13.91 5.21 -5.21
CA PRO A 49 -14.96 5.36 -6.21
C PRO A 49 -14.70 4.42 -7.40
N SER A 50 -15.76 4.06 -8.15
CA SER A 50 -15.70 3.11 -9.28
C SER A 50 -14.85 3.53 -10.49
N TRP A 51 -14.16 4.67 -10.43
CA TRP A 51 -13.23 5.15 -11.46
C TRP A 51 -11.78 5.22 -10.94
N ALA A 52 -11.55 4.86 -9.68
CA ALA A 52 -10.24 4.81 -9.04
C ALA A 52 -10.13 3.58 -8.12
N GLU A 53 -10.55 2.43 -8.66
CA GLU A 53 -10.58 1.12 -8.01
C GLU A 53 -9.16 0.62 -7.67
N PRO A 54 -8.99 -0.32 -6.71
CA PRO A 54 -7.68 -0.75 -6.24
C PRO A 54 -6.76 -1.32 -7.32
N GLU A 55 -7.31 -1.94 -8.36
CA GLU A 55 -6.55 -2.53 -9.47
C GLU A 55 -5.72 -1.50 -10.22
N ASN A 56 -6.18 -0.25 -10.28
CA ASN A 56 -5.48 0.85 -10.93
C ASN A 56 -4.15 1.22 -10.25
N ALA A 57 -3.92 0.79 -9.01
CA ALA A 57 -2.63 1.00 -8.36
C ALA A 57 -1.66 -0.16 -8.60
N PHE A 58 -2.06 -1.21 -9.31
CA PHE A 58 -1.25 -2.41 -9.55
C PHE A 58 -1.24 -2.82 -11.03
N ASP A 59 -1.64 -1.94 -11.94
CA ASP A 59 -1.78 -2.22 -13.38
C ASP A 59 -0.55 -1.81 -14.21
N GLY A 60 0.37 -1.04 -13.62
CA GLY A 60 1.55 -0.51 -14.30
C GLY A 60 1.25 0.65 -15.27
N ASP A 61 0.01 1.15 -15.30
CA ASP A 61 -0.39 2.34 -16.05
C ASP A 61 -0.47 3.58 -15.14
N THR A 62 0.62 4.34 -15.14
CA THR A 62 0.73 5.55 -14.32
C THR A 62 -0.30 6.67 -14.65
N SER A 63 -1.11 6.51 -15.71
CA SER A 63 -2.23 7.39 -16.04
C SER A 63 -3.51 7.10 -15.24
N THR A 64 -3.67 5.88 -14.74
CA THR A 64 -4.73 5.49 -13.80
C THR A 64 -4.28 5.75 -12.36
N MET A 65 -5.18 5.56 -11.39
CA MET A 65 -4.86 5.70 -9.97
C MET A 65 -5.90 4.99 -9.10
N TRP A 66 -5.48 4.53 -7.92
CA TRP A 66 -6.39 4.31 -6.80
C TRP A 66 -6.57 5.61 -6.02
N LYS A 67 -7.78 5.83 -5.49
CA LYS A 67 -8.08 6.99 -4.66
C LYS A 67 -9.02 6.66 -3.52
N SER A 68 -8.66 7.01 -2.28
CA SER A 68 -9.61 7.01 -1.17
C SER A 68 -10.63 8.16 -1.30
N PHE A 69 -11.89 7.87 -0.99
CA PHE A 69 -13.00 8.82 -1.12
C PHE A 69 -13.31 9.55 0.18
N ASP A 70 -13.33 8.84 1.29
CA ASP A 70 -13.72 9.39 2.60
C ASP A 70 -12.66 10.33 3.17
N ALA A 71 -13.09 11.23 4.06
CA ALA A 71 -12.17 12.06 4.82
C ALA A 71 -11.30 11.17 5.71
N ASP A 72 -10.01 11.18 5.44
CA ASP A 72 -9.04 10.31 6.09
C ASP A 72 -9.10 10.38 7.62
N VAL A 73 -9.30 9.22 8.24
CA VAL A 73 -9.12 8.97 9.67
C VAL A 73 -7.94 8.01 9.81
N ALA A 74 -6.96 8.37 10.65
CA ALA A 74 -5.79 7.52 10.89
C ALA A 74 -6.19 6.06 11.15
N GLY A 75 -5.64 5.16 10.34
CA GLY A 75 -5.89 3.73 10.38
C GLY A 75 -7.12 3.20 9.64
N GLN A 76 -7.91 4.06 8.99
CA GLN A 76 -9.09 3.68 8.19
C GLN A 76 -8.73 3.18 6.78
N SER A 77 -8.07 4.01 5.97
CA SER A 77 -7.84 3.69 4.56
C SER A 77 -6.66 2.73 4.36
N TYR A 78 -6.88 1.70 3.56
CA TYR A 78 -5.86 0.73 3.19
C TYR A 78 -6.02 0.26 1.75
N LEU A 79 -4.92 -0.19 1.17
CA LEU A 79 -4.82 -0.72 -0.18
C LEU A 79 -3.82 -1.87 -0.19
N GLY A 80 -4.14 -2.97 -0.84
CA GLY A 80 -3.36 -4.19 -0.75
C GLY A 80 -3.59 -5.18 -1.88
N MET A 81 -2.92 -6.32 -1.75
CA MET A 81 -2.93 -7.42 -2.68
C MET A 81 -3.13 -8.74 -1.92
N ASP A 82 -4.09 -9.54 -2.38
CA ASP A 82 -4.24 -10.94 -2.01
C ASP A 82 -3.59 -11.81 -3.10
N PHE A 83 -2.52 -12.52 -2.75
CA PHE A 83 -1.75 -13.31 -3.72
C PHE A 83 -2.29 -14.73 -3.93
N ASP A 84 -3.38 -15.14 -3.25
CA ASP A 84 -3.93 -16.51 -3.27
C ASP A 84 -2.91 -17.62 -2.90
N ALA A 85 -1.73 -17.22 -2.43
CA ALA A 85 -0.60 -18.07 -2.11
C ALA A 85 0.31 -17.37 -1.11
N ILE A 86 0.91 -18.16 -0.22
CA ILE A 86 1.84 -17.68 0.79
C ILE A 86 3.03 -16.98 0.10
N THR A 87 3.07 -15.66 0.24
CA THR A 87 3.98 -14.78 -0.50
C THR A 87 4.89 -14.01 0.43
N GLY A 88 6.18 -14.02 0.09
CA GLY A 88 7.23 -13.31 0.82
C GLY A 88 7.47 -11.92 0.27
N VAL A 89 7.02 -10.88 0.99
CA VAL A 89 7.31 -9.49 0.65
C VAL A 89 8.59 -9.03 1.37
N HIS A 90 9.50 -8.45 0.59
CA HIS A 90 10.82 -7.96 1.02
C HIS A 90 11.07 -6.50 0.63
N GLY A 91 10.30 -5.94 -0.29
CA GLY A 91 10.34 -4.55 -0.69
C GLY A 91 8.97 -4.04 -1.10
N ILE A 92 8.81 -2.72 -1.10
CA ILE A 92 7.65 -2.04 -1.68
C ILE A 92 8.11 -0.91 -2.59
N TYR A 93 7.49 -0.80 -3.77
CA TYR A 93 7.55 0.35 -4.65
C TYR A 93 6.26 1.15 -4.50
N LEU A 94 6.37 2.47 -4.46
CA LEU A 94 5.24 3.40 -4.40
C LEU A 94 5.45 4.51 -5.41
N LYS A 95 4.40 4.84 -6.17
CA LYS A 95 4.29 6.06 -6.96
C LYS A 95 3.10 6.86 -6.46
N THR A 96 3.39 7.96 -5.78
CA THR A 96 2.35 8.86 -5.27
C THR A 96 1.93 9.89 -6.32
N ASP A 97 0.75 10.46 -6.18
CA ASP A 97 0.23 11.40 -7.18
C ASP A 97 0.82 12.81 -7.08
N ASN A 98 0.43 13.58 -6.07
CA ASN A 98 0.88 14.96 -5.87
C ASN A 98 0.77 15.36 -4.39
N THR A 99 1.23 16.55 -4.03
CA THR A 99 1.27 17.05 -2.63
C THR A 99 -0.11 17.18 -1.98
N VAL A 100 -1.17 17.33 -2.76
CA VAL A 100 -2.55 17.48 -2.28
C VAL A 100 -3.15 16.15 -1.82
N TYR A 101 -2.74 15.05 -2.45
CA TYR A 101 -3.27 13.69 -2.22
C TYR A 101 -2.25 12.70 -1.64
N SER A 102 -1.08 13.20 -1.24
CA SER A 102 -0.04 12.37 -0.66
C SER A 102 -0.34 12.03 0.79
N VAL A 103 -0.15 10.76 1.15
CA VAL A 103 0.12 10.32 2.51
C VAL A 103 1.58 10.61 2.86
N SER A 104 1.85 11.00 4.12
CA SER A 104 3.22 11.10 4.65
C SER A 104 3.67 9.86 5.43
N GLU A 105 2.75 9.08 6.00
CA GLU A 105 3.06 7.97 6.89
C GLU A 105 2.14 6.75 6.65
N ILE A 106 2.73 5.57 6.46
CA ILE A 106 2.01 4.31 6.28
C ILE A 106 2.55 3.20 7.17
N TYR A 107 1.66 2.28 7.53
CA TYR A 107 2.03 0.93 7.96
C TYR A 107 2.06 0.00 6.76
N ILE A 108 3.05 -0.88 6.72
CA ILE A 108 3.05 -2.06 5.85
C ILE A 108 2.61 -3.23 6.72
N GLU A 109 1.56 -3.94 6.31
CA GLU A 109 0.93 -4.99 7.10
C GLU A 109 0.78 -6.27 6.31
N TYR A 110 0.79 -7.40 7.01
CA TYR A 110 0.40 -8.70 6.47
C TYR A 110 -0.70 -9.31 7.33
N TYR A 111 -1.57 -10.10 6.72
CA TYR A 111 -2.60 -10.83 7.44
C TYR A 111 -1.99 -12.12 8.01
N ASP A 112 -1.97 -12.25 9.33
CA ASP A 112 -1.60 -13.49 10.00
C ASP A 112 -2.84 -14.37 10.16
N ALA A 113 -2.94 -15.39 9.31
CA ALA A 113 -4.06 -16.35 9.32
C ALA A 113 -4.17 -17.15 10.64
N VAL A 114 -3.09 -17.27 11.43
CA VAL A 114 -3.11 -17.99 12.71
C VAL A 114 -3.78 -17.15 13.79
N SER A 115 -3.40 -15.88 13.91
CA SER A 115 -4.01 -14.94 14.86
C SER A 115 -5.28 -14.26 14.32
N GLN A 116 -5.59 -14.48 13.04
CA GLN A 116 -6.69 -13.85 12.31
C GLN A 116 -6.65 -12.32 12.40
N SER A 117 -5.44 -11.75 12.34
CA SER A 117 -5.22 -10.33 12.58
C SER A 117 -4.18 -9.75 11.63
N TRP A 118 -4.30 -8.45 11.35
CA TRP A 118 -3.28 -7.70 10.62
C TRP A 118 -2.10 -7.40 11.55
N VAL A 119 -0.90 -7.74 11.10
CA VAL A 119 0.35 -7.50 11.82
C VAL A 119 1.18 -6.49 11.06
N VAL A 120 1.68 -5.48 11.77
CA VAL A 120 2.58 -4.46 11.21
C VAL A 120 3.94 -5.09 10.93
N ALA A 121 4.28 -5.20 9.64
CA ALA A 121 5.60 -5.62 9.17
C ALA A 121 6.63 -4.50 9.30
N ASP A 122 6.23 -3.27 8.95
CA ASP A 122 7.09 -2.10 9.01
C ASP A 122 6.26 -0.81 9.07
N TYR A 123 6.91 0.30 9.39
CA TYR A 123 6.36 1.64 9.38
C TYR A 123 7.26 2.54 8.54
N LEU A 124 6.64 3.28 7.63
CA LEU A 124 7.31 4.20 6.73
C LEU A 124 6.81 5.62 6.99
N SER A 125 7.72 6.49 7.42
CA SER A 125 7.50 7.93 7.46
C SER A 125 8.07 8.61 6.22
N ASP A 126 7.72 9.88 6.04
CA ASP A 126 8.24 10.74 4.98
C ASP A 126 8.03 10.19 3.56
N VAL A 127 6.89 9.53 3.34
CA VAL A 127 6.48 9.08 2.00
C VAL A 127 6.44 10.30 1.06
N PRO A 128 7.23 10.31 -0.02
CA PRO A 128 7.38 11.50 -0.84
C PRO A 128 6.11 11.75 -1.66
N ALA A 129 5.76 13.02 -1.81
CA ALA A 129 4.62 13.43 -2.63
C ALA A 129 5.03 13.65 -4.10
N GLY A 130 4.23 13.15 -5.04
CA GLY A 130 4.43 13.31 -6.48
C GLY A 130 5.75 12.73 -6.98
N SER A 131 6.20 11.65 -6.35
CA SER A 131 7.46 10.99 -6.66
C SER A 131 7.33 9.48 -6.46
N GLU A 132 8.38 8.79 -6.87
CA GLU A 132 8.55 7.36 -6.66
C GLU A 132 9.41 7.09 -5.42
N LEU A 133 9.14 5.98 -4.75
CA LEU A 133 9.90 5.47 -3.62
C LEU A 133 10.04 3.95 -3.74
N VAL A 134 11.26 3.46 -3.54
CA VAL A 134 11.53 2.05 -3.26
C VAL A 134 11.98 1.94 -1.82
N TYR A 135 11.31 1.09 -1.06
CA TYR A 135 11.59 0.91 0.36
C TYR A 135 11.79 -0.58 0.70
N PRO A 136 12.93 -0.95 1.31
CA PRO A 136 13.15 -2.31 1.79
C PRO A 136 12.27 -2.55 3.03
N VAL A 137 11.45 -3.60 3.01
CA VAL A 137 10.62 -3.95 4.17
C VAL A 137 11.49 -4.63 5.22
N LEU A 138 11.90 -3.85 6.22
CA LEU A 138 12.71 -4.32 7.32
C LEU A 138 11.75 -4.80 8.41
N ARG A 139 12.09 -5.92 9.05
CA ARG A 139 11.26 -6.43 10.13
C ARG A 139 11.23 -5.37 11.24
N SER A 140 10.07 -4.80 11.56
CA SER A 140 9.91 -4.03 12.80
C SER A 140 10.29 -4.97 13.96
N ALA A 141 11.16 -4.49 14.85
CA ALA A 141 11.55 -5.26 16.02
C ALA A 141 10.29 -5.51 16.88
N PRO A 142 10.13 -6.73 17.44
CA PRO A 142 8.99 -7.06 18.30
C PRO A 142 8.92 -6.16 19.55
#